data_AF-G3MKG1-F1
#
_entry.id   AF-G3MKG1-F1
#
_cell.length_a   1.000
_cell.length_b   1.000
_cell.length_c   1.000
_cell.angle_alpha   90.00
_cell.angle_beta   90.00
_cell.angle_gamma   90.00
#
_symmetry.space_group_name_H-M   'P 1'
#
loop_
_entity.id
_entity.type
_entity.pdbx_description
1 polymer ?
#
loop_
_entity_poly.entity_id
_entity_poly.type
_entity_poly.pdbx_seq_one_letter_code
_entity_poly.pdbx_strand_id
1 'polypeptide(L)'
;MNQPRTKSIATCMYVLLQATQITSSTSLDMPKIPFSSDTVRFQKDGTCHYGSVFFKGQNYTGDTCARLACYGSEQRLTIETCHSSQTSSGLCKRKQQSVPKTGQFPYCCDVYTCRNQGISPDQAAFLMGRILLDEATPSILVNSGGHTHPDTETDVFIGEIKTYTADSEPDVNELGETIASGHWKAKRIYIPSACTAGLCHYNDNDFKFVRHLIGSECRNMMYSEQNVYVIVEGCPILDTTQHKCAMIEHGIKADGYPSCCPVYMCPPDGYQKKAVRLENFPVQVRNGECIYKEESFQYSLMTSTKCFELTCDVRKESVTGKTCLDTMHLERFGCVAVSEQDKHRTGFPPDCCPDVVCPDMTVDNGTFALTTRKAASVTNEVCTYKDRHFRGTKSISSVCELWTCIPQSRQVEVLSCQETMEKLGEYCKWEFSRHKSTVSTLLCKEGVSLLLQH
;
A
#
# COMPACT_ATOMS: atom_id res chain seq x y z
N MET A 1 -54.21 33.29 66.33
CA MET A 1 -53.35 34.46 66.04
C MET A 1 -52.23 34.00 65.12
N ASN A 2 -52.01 34.77 64.05
CA ASN A 2 -50.97 34.69 63.01
C ASN A 2 -51.04 33.56 61.95
N GLN A 3 -51.56 33.95 60.77
CA GLN A 3 -51.45 33.37 59.42
C GLN A 3 -50.19 33.94 58.70
N PRO A 4 -49.82 33.57 57.44
CA PRO A 4 -50.12 32.37 56.61
C PRO A 4 -48.95 31.87 55.69
N ARG A 5 -49.27 30.87 54.83
CA ARG A 5 -48.91 30.68 53.39
C ARG A 5 -47.88 29.61 52.94
N THR A 6 -48.43 28.65 52.15
CA THR A 6 -47.93 28.03 50.88
C THR A 6 -46.68 27.14 50.93
N LYS A 7 -46.51 26.01 50.20
CA LYS A 7 -47.13 25.41 49.00
C LYS A 7 -46.64 23.94 48.84
N SER A 8 -47.57 23.03 48.49
CA SER A 8 -47.52 22.01 47.42
C SER A 8 -46.37 21.00 47.18
N ILE A 9 -46.79 19.71 47.12
CA ILE A 9 -46.53 18.65 46.10
C ILE A 9 -45.08 18.07 46.08
N ALA A 10 -44.79 16.76 46.10
CA ALA A 10 -45.44 15.61 45.49
C ALA A 10 -45.23 14.31 46.28
N THR A 11 -46.24 13.46 46.28
CA THR A 11 -46.27 12.13 46.90
C THR A 11 -46.07 11.07 45.83
N CYS A 12 -45.22 10.08 46.14
CA CYS A 12 -45.03 8.84 45.41
C CYS A 12 -46.36 8.06 45.26
N MET A 13 -46.65 7.52 44.08
CA MET A 13 -47.54 6.36 43.97
C MET A 13 -47.04 5.36 42.93
N TYR A 14 -46.77 4.16 43.44
CA TYR A 14 -46.72 2.89 42.74
C TYR A 14 -48.09 2.60 42.11
N VAL A 15 -48.11 2.20 40.84
CA VAL A 15 -49.21 1.41 40.25
C VAL A 15 -48.61 0.29 39.42
N LEU A 16 -48.86 -0.94 39.88
CA LEU A 16 -48.67 -2.20 39.16
C LEU A 16 -49.64 -2.27 37.97
N LEU A 17 -49.14 -2.58 36.78
CA LEU A 17 -49.96 -3.19 35.73
C LEU A 17 -49.20 -4.34 35.09
N GLN A 18 -49.80 -5.53 35.21
CA GLN A 18 -49.41 -6.76 34.54
C GLN A 18 -49.73 -6.64 33.05
N ALA A 19 -48.74 -6.90 32.21
CA ALA A 19 -48.93 -7.22 30.80
C ALA A 19 -48.31 -8.58 30.54
N THR A 20 -49.18 -9.57 30.39
CA THR A 20 -48.89 -10.91 29.85
C THR A 20 -48.22 -10.77 28.49
N GLN A 21 -46.93 -11.11 28.41
CA GLN A 21 -46.23 -11.24 27.14
C GLN A 21 -46.66 -12.53 26.45
N ILE A 22 -47.34 -12.38 25.32
CA ILE A 22 -47.51 -13.43 24.33
C ILE A 22 -46.11 -13.67 23.74
N THR A 23 -45.51 -14.79 24.10
CA THR A 23 -44.32 -15.35 23.45
C THR A 23 -44.71 -15.84 22.05
N SER A 24 -44.68 -14.96 21.06
CA SER A 24 -44.56 -15.35 19.65
C SER A 24 -43.09 -15.26 19.27
N SER A 25 -42.36 -16.36 19.48
CA SER A 25 -41.03 -16.57 18.92
C SER A 25 -41.15 -16.80 17.41
N THR A 26 -41.29 -15.73 16.64
CA THR A 26 -40.92 -15.76 15.22
C THR A 26 -39.40 -15.82 15.19
N SER A 27 -38.83 -17.02 15.11
CA SER A 27 -37.45 -17.16 14.67
C SER A 27 -37.40 -16.65 13.24
N LEU A 28 -36.87 -15.45 13.06
CA LEU A 28 -36.32 -15.04 11.79
C LEU A 28 -35.18 -16.02 11.50
N ASP A 29 -35.50 -17.08 10.76
CA ASP A 29 -34.52 -17.90 10.05
C ASP A 29 -33.80 -16.96 9.08
N MET A 30 -32.77 -16.27 9.58
CA MET A 30 -31.80 -15.65 8.72
C MET A 30 -31.19 -16.75 7.86
N PRO A 31 -31.09 -16.56 6.54
CA PRO A 31 -30.42 -17.52 5.68
C PRO A 31 -28.98 -17.69 6.19
N LYS A 32 -28.70 -18.86 6.78
CA LYS A 32 -27.33 -19.34 7.06
C LYS A 32 -26.66 -19.59 5.72
N ILE A 33 -26.18 -18.53 5.09
CA ILE A 33 -25.12 -18.66 4.11
C ILE A 33 -23.90 -19.18 4.91
N PRO A 34 -23.35 -20.36 4.59
CA PRO A 34 -22.18 -20.86 5.29
C PRO A 34 -21.02 -19.89 5.04
N PHE A 35 -20.68 -19.10 6.06
CA PHE A 35 -19.62 -18.11 5.97
C PHE A 35 -18.26 -18.81 5.97
N SER A 36 -17.35 -18.36 5.10
CA SER A 36 -15.96 -18.77 5.15
C SER A 36 -15.36 -18.34 6.49
N SER A 37 -14.66 -19.24 7.18
CA SER A 37 -14.06 -19.04 8.51
C SER A 37 -13.12 -17.83 8.62
N ASP A 38 -12.73 -17.26 7.47
CA ASP A 38 -11.71 -16.23 7.36
C ASP A 38 -12.29 -14.84 7.06
N THR A 39 -13.63 -14.71 7.06
CA THR A 39 -14.30 -13.44 6.79
C THR A 39 -14.22 -12.53 8.02
N VAL A 40 -13.72 -11.31 7.83
CA VAL A 40 -13.70 -10.26 8.87
C VAL A 40 -14.77 -9.21 8.55
N ARG A 41 -15.52 -8.80 9.57
CA ARG A 41 -16.47 -7.68 9.45
C ARG A 41 -16.32 -6.69 10.59
N PHE A 42 -16.69 -5.46 10.31
CA PHE A 42 -16.69 -4.34 11.23
C PHE A 42 -18.12 -3.83 11.38
N GLN A 43 -18.61 -3.78 12.61
CA GLN A 43 -19.92 -3.23 12.93
C GLN A 43 -19.81 -1.73 13.23
N LYS A 44 -20.86 -1.00 12.92
CA LYS A 44 -20.95 0.45 13.15
C LYS A 44 -20.69 0.88 14.60
N ASP A 45 -20.93 0.00 15.56
CA ASP A 45 -20.71 0.27 16.99
C ASP A 45 -19.25 0.04 17.44
N GLY A 46 -18.35 -0.28 16.51
CA GLY A 46 -16.93 -0.55 16.76
C GLY A 46 -16.60 -2.00 17.10
N THR A 47 -17.53 -2.94 16.95
CA THR A 47 -17.29 -4.39 17.15
C THR A 47 -16.67 -5.02 15.91
N CYS A 48 -15.69 -5.90 16.10
CA CYS A 48 -15.16 -6.76 15.03
C CYS A 48 -15.78 -8.16 15.12
N HIS A 49 -16.08 -8.73 13.97
CA HIS A 49 -16.53 -10.10 13.80
C HIS A 49 -15.47 -10.89 13.04
N TYR A 50 -14.96 -11.97 13.66
CA TYR A 50 -14.01 -12.89 13.04
C TYR A 50 -14.36 -14.34 13.40
N GLY A 51 -14.60 -15.16 12.37
CA GLY A 51 -15.05 -16.54 12.54
C GLY A 51 -16.41 -16.62 13.24
N SER A 52 -16.41 -16.99 14.52
CA SER A 52 -17.62 -17.07 15.37
C SER A 52 -17.62 -16.07 16.53
N VAL A 53 -16.63 -15.17 16.57
CA VAL A 53 -16.37 -14.32 17.74
C VAL A 53 -16.63 -12.85 17.40
N PHE A 54 -17.37 -12.18 18.28
CA PHE A 54 -17.64 -10.75 18.25
C PHE A 54 -16.97 -10.10 19.46
N PHE A 55 -16.17 -9.06 19.25
CA PHE A 55 -15.43 -8.42 20.35
C PHE A 55 -15.02 -6.99 20.03
N LYS A 56 -14.73 -6.22 21.09
CA LYS A 56 -14.12 -4.89 21.05
C LYS A 56 -12.78 -4.94 21.76
N GLY A 57 -11.78 -4.21 21.27
CA GLY A 57 -10.44 -4.20 21.85
C GLY A 57 -9.72 -5.54 21.69
N GLN A 58 -9.00 -5.98 22.73
CA GLN A 58 -8.18 -7.18 22.69
C GLN A 58 -8.95 -8.44 23.09
N ASN A 59 -8.68 -9.54 22.39
CA ASN A 59 -9.22 -10.86 22.70
C ASN A 59 -8.13 -11.92 22.54
N TYR A 60 -8.03 -12.82 23.53
CA TYR A 60 -7.12 -13.96 23.51
C TYR A 60 -7.93 -15.23 23.33
N THR A 61 -7.67 -15.94 22.24
CA THR A 61 -8.36 -17.19 21.92
C THR A 61 -7.93 -18.29 22.88
N GLY A 62 -8.87 -18.97 23.54
CA GLY A 62 -8.55 -20.00 24.53
C GLY A 62 -8.06 -21.34 23.93
N ASP A 63 -8.34 -21.56 22.65
CA ASP A 63 -8.05 -22.79 21.91
C ASP A 63 -6.78 -22.71 21.05
N THR A 64 -6.32 -21.50 20.72
CA THR A 64 -5.17 -21.23 19.86
C THR A 64 -4.28 -20.14 20.48
N CYS A 65 -2.96 -20.26 20.33
CA CYS A 65 -2.04 -19.23 20.82
C CYS A 65 -2.04 -18.03 19.86
N ALA A 66 -3.03 -17.17 20.03
CA ALA A 66 -3.22 -15.98 19.24
C ALA A 66 -3.71 -14.79 20.08
N ARG A 67 -3.42 -13.59 19.61
CA ARG A 67 -3.97 -12.33 20.12
C ARG A 67 -4.69 -11.61 19.00
N LEU A 68 -5.96 -11.31 19.21
CA LEU A 68 -6.77 -10.51 18.30
C LEU A 68 -6.92 -9.12 18.91
N ALA A 69 -6.84 -8.07 18.09
CA ALA A 69 -7.12 -6.71 18.51
C ALA A 69 -8.00 -6.00 17.48
N CYS A 70 -9.18 -5.59 17.93
CA CYS A 70 -10.18 -4.89 17.15
C CYS A 70 -10.09 -3.37 17.34
N TYR A 71 -9.95 -2.67 16.23
CA TYR A 71 -10.00 -1.22 16.10
C TYR A 71 -11.21 -0.86 15.22
N GLY A 72 -12.42 -1.13 15.71
CA GLY A 72 -13.63 -1.09 14.87
C GLY A 72 -13.95 0.30 14.31
N SER A 73 -13.59 1.39 15.01
CA SER A 73 -13.72 2.76 14.49
C SER A 73 -12.80 3.04 13.30
N GLU A 74 -11.68 2.32 13.21
CA GLU A 74 -10.72 2.37 12.10
C GLU A 74 -11.01 1.27 11.07
N GLN A 75 -12.10 0.50 11.25
CA GLN A 75 -12.42 -0.69 10.45
C GLN A 75 -11.19 -1.61 10.27
N ARG A 76 -10.46 -1.84 11.36
CA ARG A 76 -9.19 -2.58 11.35
C ARG A 76 -9.19 -3.68 12.41
N LEU A 77 -8.74 -4.86 12.02
CA LEU A 77 -8.55 -6.01 12.90
C LEU A 77 -7.14 -6.56 12.71
N THR A 78 -6.41 -6.75 13.81
CA THR A 78 -5.11 -7.43 13.77
C THR A 78 -5.19 -8.77 14.48
N ILE A 79 -4.60 -9.80 13.87
CA ILE A 79 -4.51 -11.16 14.41
C ILE A 79 -3.04 -11.52 14.48
N GLU A 80 -2.53 -11.76 15.67
CA GLU A 80 -1.17 -12.20 15.91
C GLU A 80 -1.14 -13.67 16.29
N THR A 81 -0.32 -14.45 15.59
CA THR A 81 -0.16 -15.89 15.81
C THR A 81 1.31 -16.25 15.92
N CYS A 82 1.63 -17.38 16.57
CA CYS A 82 3.00 -17.91 16.56
C CYS A 82 3.44 -18.25 15.13
N HIS A 83 4.70 -18.00 14.80
CA HIS A 83 5.22 -18.35 13.48
C HIS A 83 5.42 -19.87 13.39
N SER A 84 4.65 -20.52 12.51
CA SER A 84 4.54 -21.98 12.42
C SER A 84 5.40 -22.58 11.31
N SER A 85 6.69 -22.22 11.20
CA SER A 85 7.68 -23.01 10.43
C SER A 85 9.05 -22.35 10.41
N GLN A 86 10.02 -22.96 11.10
CA GLN A 86 11.31 -23.34 10.49
C GLN A 86 12.12 -24.12 11.53
N THR A 87 12.63 -25.28 11.11
CA THR A 87 13.84 -25.89 11.68
C THR A 87 14.92 -24.82 11.63
N SER A 88 15.16 -24.16 12.76
CA SER A 88 16.02 -22.98 12.84
C SER A 88 17.46 -23.34 12.46
N SER A 89 17.83 -23.11 11.20
CA SER A 89 19.22 -23.09 10.74
C SER A 89 19.77 -21.67 10.85
N GLY A 90 21.01 -21.52 11.33
CA GLY A 90 21.71 -20.25 11.45
C GLY A 90 21.76 -19.67 12.87
N LEU A 91 21.10 -18.53 13.09
CA LEU A 91 21.33 -17.61 14.23
C LEU A 91 20.56 -17.91 15.51
N CYS A 92 19.49 -18.69 15.41
CA CYS A 92 18.61 -19.00 16.55
C CYS A 92 18.42 -20.50 16.67
N LYS A 93 18.23 -20.98 17.89
CA LYS A 93 17.89 -22.36 18.19
C LYS A 93 16.62 -22.38 19.01
N ARG A 94 15.67 -23.24 18.63
CA ARG A 94 14.48 -23.45 19.46
C ARG A 94 14.88 -24.03 20.82
N LYS A 95 14.60 -23.29 21.89
CA LYS A 95 14.88 -23.66 23.28
C LYS A 95 13.71 -24.42 23.90
N GLN A 96 12.49 -23.99 23.61
CA GLN A 96 11.29 -24.58 24.16
C GLN A 96 10.18 -24.61 23.11
N GLN A 97 9.51 -25.75 23.01
CA GLN A 97 8.30 -25.88 22.19
C GLN A 97 7.09 -25.40 22.99
N SER A 98 6.19 -24.69 22.32
CA SER A 98 4.89 -24.30 22.82
C SER A 98 4.11 -25.52 23.28
N VAL A 99 3.55 -25.43 24.48
CA VAL A 99 2.55 -26.39 24.96
C VAL A 99 1.20 -25.77 24.63
N PRO A 100 0.45 -26.32 23.65
CA PRO A 100 -0.86 -25.77 23.29
C PRO A 100 -1.75 -25.82 24.54
N LYS A 101 -2.23 -24.64 24.96
CA LYS A 101 -3.17 -24.33 26.09
C LYS A 101 -2.59 -23.69 27.36
N THR A 102 -1.31 -23.36 27.46
CA THR A 102 -0.79 -22.65 28.65
C THR A 102 -0.26 -21.26 28.32
N GLY A 103 -0.85 -20.24 28.93
CA GLY A 103 -0.38 -18.84 28.86
C GLY A 103 -1.07 -17.99 27.80
N GLN A 104 -0.91 -16.67 27.91
CA GLN A 104 -1.36 -15.70 26.91
C GLN A 104 -0.26 -15.48 25.87
N PHE A 105 -0.66 -15.14 24.64
CA PHE A 105 0.29 -14.71 23.60
C PHE A 105 1.10 -13.48 24.08
N PRO A 106 2.42 -13.41 23.84
CA PRO A 106 3.25 -14.33 23.04
C PRO A 106 3.85 -15.51 23.83
N TYR A 107 3.64 -15.59 25.16
CA TYR A 107 4.29 -16.57 26.03
C TYR A 107 3.83 -18.02 25.80
N CYS A 108 2.71 -18.22 25.10
CA CYS A 108 2.29 -19.55 24.63
C CYS A 108 2.97 -20.00 23.33
N CYS A 109 3.86 -19.19 22.72
CA CYS A 109 4.62 -19.56 21.53
C CYS A 109 5.93 -20.31 21.84
N ASP A 110 6.52 -20.92 20.82
CA ASP A 110 7.88 -21.48 20.89
C ASP A 110 8.89 -20.39 21.27
N VAL A 111 9.81 -20.73 22.18
CA VAL A 111 10.92 -19.85 22.60
C VAL A 111 12.15 -20.19 21.77
N TYR A 112 12.79 -19.17 21.20
CA TYR A 112 14.03 -19.28 20.45
C TYR A 112 15.14 -18.53 21.15
N THR A 113 16.30 -19.16 21.31
CA THR A 113 17.51 -18.50 21.79
C THR A 113 18.37 -18.12 20.60
N CYS A 114 18.59 -16.83 20.43
CA CYS A 114 19.32 -16.23 19.31
C CYS A 114 20.67 -15.68 19.76
N ARG A 115 21.68 -15.80 18.90
CA ARG A 115 23.01 -15.23 19.14
C ARG A 115 23.16 -13.89 18.41
N ASN A 116 23.86 -12.95 19.03
CA ASN A 116 24.22 -11.67 18.44
C ASN A 116 25.37 -11.72 17.41
N GLN A 117 25.61 -12.89 16.82
CA GLN A 117 26.63 -13.03 15.79
C GLN A 117 26.17 -12.31 14.52
N GLY A 118 26.85 -11.20 14.19
CA GLY A 118 26.61 -10.47 12.95
C GLY A 118 27.11 -11.30 11.78
N ILE A 119 26.24 -12.10 11.18
CA ILE A 119 26.50 -12.58 9.82
C ILE A 119 26.40 -11.34 8.93
N SER A 120 27.47 -11.05 8.18
CA SER A 120 27.42 -10.01 7.15
C SER A 120 26.26 -10.31 6.20
N PRO A 121 25.45 -9.32 5.78
CA PRO A 121 24.38 -9.52 4.80
C PRO A 121 24.83 -10.29 3.55
N ASP A 122 26.10 -10.13 3.16
CA ASP A 122 26.71 -10.77 1.99
C ASP A 122 26.96 -12.28 2.18
N GLN A 123 27.13 -12.76 3.42
CA GLN A 123 27.28 -14.19 3.74
C GLN A 123 25.94 -14.92 3.84
N ALA A 124 24.86 -14.21 4.19
CA ALA A 124 23.51 -14.79 4.27
C ALA A 124 22.90 -15.03 2.87
N ALA A 125 23.24 -14.19 1.88
CA ALA A 125 22.78 -14.35 0.49
C ALA A 125 23.27 -15.66 -0.16
N PHE A 126 24.43 -16.18 0.24
CA PHE A 126 24.99 -17.44 -0.27
C PHE A 126 24.29 -18.69 0.27
N LEU A 127 23.64 -18.63 1.43
CA LEU A 127 22.99 -19.79 2.07
C LEU A 127 21.57 -20.07 1.58
N MET A 128 20.91 -19.09 0.94
CA MET A 128 19.55 -19.26 0.42
C MET A 128 19.51 -19.84 -1.02
N GLY A 129 20.67 -20.04 -1.67
CA GLY A 129 20.77 -20.40 -3.09
C GLY A 129 21.08 -21.86 -3.45
N ARG A 130 21.40 -22.74 -2.48
CA ARG A 130 21.66 -24.16 -2.77
C ARG A 130 21.18 -25.06 -1.62
N ILE A 131 19.94 -25.54 -1.74
CA ILE A 131 19.50 -26.76 -1.09
C ILE A 131 19.79 -27.89 -2.06
N LEU A 132 20.97 -28.49 -1.97
CA LEU A 132 21.16 -29.89 -2.37
C LEU A 132 21.00 -30.72 -1.09
N LEU A 133 20.17 -31.75 -1.17
CA LEU A 133 20.00 -32.77 -0.13
C LEU A 133 21.35 -33.43 0.17
N ASP A 134 21.52 -33.78 1.44
CA ASP A 134 22.63 -34.54 2.02
C ASP A 134 24.03 -33.92 1.90
N GLU A 135 24.51 -33.34 3.00
CA GLU A 135 25.68 -33.82 3.74
C GLU A 135 26.03 -32.85 4.88
N ALA A 136 26.65 -33.39 5.93
CA ALA A 136 27.00 -32.71 7.17
C ALA A 136 27.69 -31.35 6.95
N THR A 137 27.14 -30.30 7.55
CA THR A 137 27.77 -28.96 7.54
C THR A 137 29.02 -28.97 8.42
N PRO A 138 30.22 -28.63 7.90
CA PRO A 138 31.40 -28.51 8.74
C PRO A 138 31.30 -27.21 9.57
N SER A 139 31.66 -27.30 10.84
CA SER A 139 31.82 -26.17 11.74
C SER A 139 32.88 -25.21 11.18
N ILE A 140 32.47 -24.05 10.67
CA ILE A 140 33.41 -23.00 10.28
C ILE A 140 33.93 -22.34 11.57
N LEU A 141 35.12 -22.75 12.00
CA LEU A 141 35.90 -22.05 13.02
C LEU A 141 36.49 -20.79 12.39
N VAL A 142 35.82 -19.65 12.56
CA VAL A 142 36.42 -18.34 12.29
C VAL A 142 37.40 -18.03 13.42
N ASN A 143 38.69 -18.15 13.12
CA ASN A 143 39.76 -17.83 14.06
C ASN A 143 40.02 -16.32 14.01
N SER A 144 39.26 -15.54 14.78
CA SER A 144 39.48 -14.10 14.94
C SER A 144 40.12 -13.82 16.31
N GLY A 145 41.44 -13.62 16.29
CA GLY A 145 42.17 -13.06 17.43
C GLY A 145 41.80 -11.60 17.63
N GLY A 146 41.14 -11.29 18.76
CA GLY A 146 40.81 -9.93 19.16
C GLY A 146 39.52 -9.89 19.99
N HIS A 147 39.66 -9.72 21.31
CA HIS A 147 38.60 -9.44 22.29
C HIS A 147 37.19 -9.99 21.97
N THR A 148 36.97 -11.26 22.31
CA THR A 148 35.63 -11.86 22.36
C THR A 148 34.77 -11.13 23.38
N HIS A 149 33.90 -10.23 22.91
CA HIS A 149 32.69 -9.91 23.67
C HIS A 149 31.92 -11.22 23.90
N PRO A 150 31.39 -11.48 25.10
CA PRO A 150 30.60 -12.68 25.34
C PRO A 150 29.44 -12.69 24.33
N ASP A 151 29.30 -13.78 23.58
CA ASP A 151 28.14 -14.02 22.72
C ASP A 151 26.89 -13.96 23.61
N THR A 152 26.20 -12.81 23.63
CA THR A 152 24.99 -12.65 24.41
C THR A 152 23.88 -13.41 23.70
N GLU A 153 23.46 -14.52 24.30
CA GLU A 153 22.29 -15.27 23.89
C GLU A 153 21.02 -14.55 24.38
N THR A 154 20.03 -14.43 23.50
CA THR A 154 18.78 -13.69 23.73
C THR A 154 17.60 -14.59 23.43
N ASP A 155 16.70 -14.75 24.40
CA ASP A 155 15.44 -15.46 24.18
C ASP A 155 14.41 -14.54 23.51
N VAL A 156 13.76 -15.05 22.46
CA VAL A 156 12.73 -14.34 21.70
C VAL A 156 11.56 -15.24 21.36
N PHE A 157 10.42 -14.63 21.11
CA PHE A 157 9.28 -15.27 20.45
C PHE A 157 9.16 -14.73 19.03
N ILE A 158 8.80 -15.60 18.09
CA ILE A 158 8.60 -15.25 16.68
C ILE A 158 7.12 -15.40 16.37
N GLY A 159 6.50 -14.33 15.88
CA GLY A 159 5.11 -14.32 15.46
C GLY A 159 4.91 -13.74 14.07
N GLU A 160 3.69 -13.88 13.60
CA GLU A 160 3.16 -13.24 12.39
C GLU A 160 1.95 -12.41 12.83
N ILE A 161 1.89 -11.15 12.37
CA ILE A 161 0.67 -10.35 12.43
C ILE A 161 -0.01 -10.41 11.06
N LYS A 162 -1.32 -10.64 11.06
CA LYS A 162 -2.21 -10.45 9.92
C LYS A 162 -3.16 -9.31 10.23
N THR A 163 -3.16 -8.28 9.39
CA THR A 163 -4.00 -7.08 9.55
C THR A 163 -5.05 -7.07 8.46
N TYR A 164 -6.32 -6.98 8.84
CA TYR A 164 -7.46 -6.80 7.96
C TYR A 164 -7.96 -5.38 8.08
N THR A 165 -8.34 -4.79 6.94
CA THR A 165 -8.95 -3.45 6.86
C THR A 165 -10.16 -3.48 5.95
N ALA A 166 -11.06 -2.51 6.13
CA ALA A 166 -12.07 -2.19 5.13
C ALA A 166 -11.93 -0.73 4.70
N ASP A 167 -12.17 -0.49 3.42
CA ASP A 167 -12.17 0.86 2.81
C ASP A 167 -13.57 1.33 2.42
N SER A 168 -14.58 0.47 2.57
CA SER A 168 -15.95 0.78 2.18
C SER A 168 -16.75 1.42 3.31
N GLU A 169 -17.67 2.31 2.92
CA GLU A 169 -18.73 2.73 3.83
C GLU A 169 -19.54 1.51 4.30
N PRO A 170 -20.02 1.51 5.55
CA PRO A 170 -20.87 0.43 6.05
C PRO A 170 -22.08 0.27 5.14
N ASP A 171 -22.39 -0.98 4.78
CA ASP A 171 -23.58 -1.28 3.99
C ASP A 171 -24.81 -0.68 4.68
N VAL A 172 -25.76 -0.18 3.89
CA VAL A 172 -27.04 0.38 4.38
C VAL A 172 -27.98 -0.71 4.95
N ASN A 173 -27.45 -1.90 5.22
CA ASN A 173 -28.19 -2.98 5.86
C ASN A 173 -28.49 -2.64 7.34
N GLU A 174 -29.49 -3.29 7.93
CA GLU A 174 -29.95 -3.01 9.31
C GLU A 174 -28.84 -3.19 10.37
N LEU A 175 -27.77 -3.92 10.04
CA LEU A 175 -26.63 -4.18 10.92
C LEU A 175 -25.48 -3.17 10.74
N GLY A 176 -25.48 -2.37 9.67
CA GLY A 176 -24.41 -1.41 9.36
C GLY A 176 -23.03 -2.07 9.32
N GLU A 177 -22.92 -3.23 8.67
CA GLU A 177 -21.68 -4.00 8.61
C GLU A 177 -20.81 -3.59 7.42
N THR A 178 -19.50 -3.48 7.65
CA THR A 178 -18.49 -3.37 6.61
C THR A 178 -17.68 -4.66 6.55
N ILE A 179 -17.52 -5.24 5.37
CA ILE A 179 -16.68 -6.44 5.16
C ILE A 179 -15.25 -5.98 4.89
N ALA A 180 -14.25 -6.66 5.48
CA ALA A 180 -12.85 -6.39 5.16
C ALA A 180 -12.56 -6.57 3.67
N SER A 181 -11.98 -5.54 3.04
CA SER A 181 -11.63 -5.50 1.62
C SER A 181 -10.25 -6.11 1.34
N GLY A 182 -9.38 -6.14 2.34
CA GLY A 182 -8.01 -6.59 2.17
C GLY A 182 -7.35 -7.05 3.46
N HIS A 183 -6.21 -7.71 3.31
CA HIS A 183 -5.33 -7.98 4.43
C HIS A 183 -3.86 -8.04 4.01
N TRP A 184 -2.98 -7.75 4.95
CA TRP A 184 -1.54 -7.92 4.81
C TRP A 184 -0.97 -8.66 6.01
N LYS A 185 0.25 -9.18 5.85
CA LYS A 185 0.95 -9.90 6.92
C LYS A 185 2.28 -9.24 7.22
N ALA A 186 2.78 -9.31 8.44
CA ALA A 186 4.17 -8.99 8.73
C ALA A 186 4.74 -9.92 9.78
N LYS A 187 6.06 -10.07 9.78
CA LYS A 187 6.75 -10.79 10.86
C LYS A 187 6.93 -9.87 12.06
N ARG A 188 6.71 -10.42 13.25
CA ARG A 188 6.96 -9.76 14.54
C ARG A 188 7.89 -10.58 15.41
N ILE A 189 8.84 -9.92 16.07
CA ILE A 189 9.73 -10.50 17.06
C ILE A 189 9.41 -9.88 18.42
N TYR A 190 9.24 -10.71 19.44
CA TYR A 190 9.00 -10.29 20.82
C TYR A 190 10.26 -10.59 21.63
N ILE A 191 10.82 -9.57 22.27
CA ILE A 191 12.11 -9.62 22.97
C ILE A 191 11.89 -9.24 24.44
N PRO A 192 11.66 -10.21 25.33
CA PRO A 192 11.46 -9.94 26.76
C PRO A 192 12.69 -9.37 27.44
N SER A 193 13.88 -9.85 27.11
CA SER A 193 15.14 -9.43 27.74
C SER A 193 15.52 -7.97 27.45
N ALA A 194 14.90 -7.36 26.44
CA ALA A 194 15.03 -5.93 26.18
C ALA A 194 14.35 -5.08 27.26
N CYS A 195 13.54 -5.68 28.13
CA CYS A 195 12.87 -5.00 29.24
C CYS A 195 13.36 -5.55 30.59
N THR A 196 13.84 -4.67 31.45
CA THR A 196 14.28 -5.01 32.82
C THR A 196 13.62 -4.07 33.81
N ALA A 197 12.93 -4.62 34.81
CA ALA A 197 12.24 -3.84 35.85
C ALA A 197 11.29 -2.75 35.30
N GLY A 198 10.56 -3.06 34.22
CA GLY A 198 9.60 -2.14 33.58
C GLY A 198 10.22 -1.06 32.69
N LEU A 199 11.54 -1.07 32.52
CA LEU A 199 12.26 -0.20 31.58
C LEU A 199 12.68 -1.03 30.37
N CYS A 200 12.26 -0.62 29.18
CA CYS A 200 12.60 -1.27 27.92
C CYS A 200 13.66 -0.49 27.15
N HIS A 201 14.70 -1.17 26.70
CA HIS A 201 15.74 -0.63 25.85
C HIS A 201 15.98 -1.55 24.65
N TYR A 202 15.92 -0.99 23.45
CA TYR A 202 16.20 -1.70 22.21
C TYR A 202 17.21 -0.92 21.39
N ASN A 203 18.23 -1.62 20.91
CA ASN A 203 19.28 -1.11 20.06
C ASN A 203 19.69 -2.21 19.09
N ASP A 204 19.78 -1.89 17.80
CA ASP A 204 20.08 -2.90 16.78
C ASP A 204 21.47 -3.52 16.92
N ASN A 205 22.40 -2.81 17.56
CA ASN A 205 23.71 -3.37 17.87
C ASN A 205 23.63 -4.52 18.87
N ASP A 206 22.65 -4.49 19.75
CA ASP A 206 22.40 -5.48 20.80
C ASP A 206 21.43 -6.57 20.34
N PHE A 207 20.84 -6.44 19.14
CA PHE A 207 19.85 -7.38 18.60
C PHE A 207 20.03 -7.59 17.08
N LYS A 208 21.29 -7.77 16.62
CA LYS A 208 21.64 -7.87 15.18
C LYS A 208 20.90 -8.98 14.42
N PHE A 209 20.50 -10.03 15.13
CA PHE A 209 19.73 -11.14 14.56
C PHE A 209 18.30 -10.73 14.17
N VAL A 210 17.72 -9.67 14.75
CA VAL A 210 16.32 -9.29 14.53
C VAL A 210 16.05 -8.96 13.07
N ARG A 211 16.93 -8.19 12.44
CA ARG A 211 16.86 -7.83 11.01
C ARG A 211 16.78 -9.08 10.12
N HIS A 212 17.53 -10.13 10.46
CA HIS A 212 17.52 -11.40 9.75
C HIS A 212 16.21 -12.16 9.97
N LEU A 213 15.69 -12.17 11.20
CA LEU A 213 14.44 -12.87 11.51
C LEU A 213 13.20 -12.22 10.86
N ILE A 214 13.12 -10.89 10.89
CA ILE A 214 12.02 -10.16 10.23
C ILE A 214 12.17 -10.16 8.70
N GLY A 215 13.39 -10.36 8.18
CA GLY A 215 13.67 -10.37 6.74
C GLY A 215 13.52 -8.99 6.09
N SER A 216 13.69 -7.92 6.87
CA SER A 216 13.49 -6.53 6.44
C SER A 216 14.48 -5.58 7.11
N GLU A 217 14.99 -4.65 6.31
CA GLU A 217 15.79 -3.51 6.77
C GLU A 217 14.96 -2.48 7.52
N CYS A 218 13.76 -2.26 7.00
CA CYS A 218 12.80 -1.32 7.52
C CYS A 218 11.95 -2.02 8.57
N ARG A 219 11.84 -1.43 9.75
CA ARG A 219 11.16 -2.03 10.90
C ARG A 219 10.53 -0.99 11.79
N ASN A 220 9.41 -1.36 12.40
CA ASN A 220 8.81 -0.61 13.50
C ASN A 220 9.24 -1.22 14.83
N MET A 221 9.35 -0.39 15.86
CA MET A 221 9.64 -0.81 17.22
C MET A 221 8.56 -0.27 18.15
N MET A 222 7.98 -1.17 18.94
CA MET A 222 6.92 -0.86 19.90
C MET A 222 7.22 -1.54 21.23
N TYR A 223 6.62 -1.05 22.30
CA TYR A 223 6.69 -1.67 23.62
C TYR A 223 5.36 -2.33 23.96
N SER A 224 5.40 -3.48 24.64
CA SER A 224 4.19 -4.04 25.24
C SER A 224 3.57 -3.04 26.22
N GLU A 225 2.25 -3.02 26.39
CA GLU A 225 1.55 -2.11 27.32
C GLU A 225 2.09 -2.17 28.76
N GLN A 226 2.55 -3.35 29.19
CA GLN A 226 3.10 -3.57 30.52
C GLN A 226 4.64 -3.42 30.61
N ASN A 227 5.30 -3.01 29.52
CA ASN A 227 6.76 -2.91 29.41
C ASN A 227 7.51 -4.20 29.83
N VAL A 228 6.96 -5.36 29.42
CA VAL A 228 7.51 -6.69 29.70
C VAL A 228 8.22 -7.31 28.48
N TYR A 229 8.04 -6.76 27.28
CA TYR A 229 8.81 -7.08 26.08
C TYR A 229 8.81 -5.94 25.06
N VAL A 230 9.83 -5.93 24.20
CA VAL A 230 9.87 -5.12 22.98
C VAL A 230 9.28 -5.90 21.82
N ILE A 231 8.52 -5.24 20.95
CA ILE A 231 7.96 -5.77 19.72
C ILE A 231 8.71 -5.12 18.56
N VAL A 232 9.33 -5.92 17.71
CA VAL A 232 9.92 -5.44 16.45
C VAL A 232 9.14 -6.03 15.29
N GLU A 233 8.67 -5.17 14.41
CA GLU A 233 7.83 -5.55 13.26
C GLU A 233 8.54 -5.21 11.95
N GLY A 234 8.55 -6.15 11.01
CA GLY A 234 9.06 -5.91 9.65
C GLY A 234 8.04 -5.20 8.75
N CYS A 235 8.42 -4.93 7.50
CA CYS A 235 7.46 -4.37 6.54
C CYS A 235 6.30 -5.34 6.25
N PRO A 236 5.14 -4.79 5.84
CA PRO A 236 4.06 -5.58 5.28
C PRO A 236 4.54 -6.45 4.11
N ILE A 237 4.22 -7.73 4.20
CA ILE A 237 4.34 -8.75 3.19
C ILE A 237 2.94 -8.99 2.66
N LEU A 238 2.74 -8.65 1.39
CA LEU A 238 1.48 -8.88 0.73
C LEU A 238 1.51 -10.22 -0.02
N ASP A 239 0.48 -11.04 0.18
CA ASP A 239 0.28 -12.23 -0.62
C ASP A 239 -0.33 -11.85 -1.99
N THR A 240 0.54 -11.66 -2.98
CA THR A 240 0.17 -11.29 -4.35
C THR A 240 -0.63 -12.38 -5.08
N THR A 241 -0.75 -13.59 -4.51
CA THR A 241 -1.56 -14.67 -5.09
C THR A 241 -3.03 -14.57 -4.70
N GLN A 242 -3.34 -13.94 -3.56
CA GLN A 242 -4.71 -13.79 -3.07
C GLN A 242 -5.32 -12.47 -3.49
N HIS A 243 -4.55 -11.39 -3.35
CA HIS A 243 -4.99 -10.05 -3.66
C HIS A 243 -4.25 -9.66 -4.92
N LYS A 244 -4.99 -9.41 -6.02
CA LYS A 244 -4.44 -8.98 -7.32
C LYS A 244 -3.81 -7.59 -7.18
N CYS A 245 -2.67 -7.52 -6.50
CA CYS A 245 -2.01 -6.31 -6.09
C CYS A 245 -0.59 -6.27 -6.65
N ALA A 246 -0.13 -5.06 -6.95
CA ALA A 246 1.23 -4.83 -7.42
C ALA A 246 1.97 -3.91 -6.46
N MET A 247 3.27 -4.15 -6.29
CA MET A 247 4.15 -3.18 -5.65
C MET A 247 4.29 -1.98 -6.58
N ILE A 248 3.97 -0.80 -6.07
CA ILE A 248 4.05 0.45 -6.83
C ILE A 248 5.27 1.28 -6.46
N GLU A 249 5.78 1.09 -5.25
CA GLU A 249 6.99 1.77 -4.75
C GLU A 249 7.77 0.81 -3.85
N HIS A 250 9.10 0.88 -3.92
CA HIS A 250 9.99 0.05 -3.09
C HIS A 250 10.23 0.59 -1.67
N GLY A 251 9.78 1.81 -1.38
CA GLY A 251 10.14 2.56 -0.18
C GLY A 251 11.53 3.22 -0.26
N ILE A 252 11.75 4.26 0.54
CA ILE A 252 13.02 4.98 0.60
C ILE A 252 13.83 4.45 1.79
N LYS A 253 14.88 3.67 1.53
CA LYS A 253 15.68 3.01 2.58
C LYS A 253 16.31 3.96 3.61
N ALA A 254 16.52 5.23 3.24
CA ALA A 254 17.07 6.24 4.13
C ALA A 254 16.05 6.79 5.12
N ASP A 255 14.75 6.63 4.83
CA ASP A 255 13.68 7.11 5.68
C ASP A 255 13.38 6.10 6.80
N GLY A 256 12.72 6.57 7.86
CA GLY A 256 12.23 5.71 8.91
C GLY A 256 11.02 4.87 8.48
N TYR A 257 10.67 3.87 9.29
CA TYR A 257 9.39 3.18 9.13
C TYR A 257 8.25 4.20 9.35
N PRO A 258 7.17 4.16 8.55
CA PRO A 258 6.87 3.17 7.52
C PRO A 258 7.35 3.53 6.10
N SER A 259 7.90 4.73 5.88
CA SER A 259 8.30 5.23 4.55
C SER A 259 9.39 4.41 3.85
N CYS A 260 10.17 3.65 4.61
CA CYS A 260 11.14 2.71 4.06
C CYS A 260 10.54 1.36 3.60
N CYS A 261 9.22 1.14 3.77
CA CYS A 261 8.55 -0.07 3.33
C CYS A 261 8.04 0.02 1.89
N PRO A 262 7.93 -1.13 1.19
CA PRO A 262 7.27 -1.18 -0.09
C PRO A 262 5.80 -0.81 0.03
N VAL A 263 5.29 -0.07 -0.96
CA VAL A 263 3.88 0.29 -1.08
C VAL A 263 3.26 -0.59 -2.16
N TYR A 264 2.11 -1.16 -1.83
CA TYR A 264 1.33 -2.01 -2.73
C TYR A 264 0.00 -1.36 -3.07
N MET A 265 -0.49 -1.62 -4.27
CA MET A 265 -1.79 -1.18 -4.74
C MET A 265 -2.65 -2.38 -5.10
N CYS A 266 -3.86 -2.42 -4.55
CA CYS A 266 -4.84 -3.49 -4.67
C CYS A 266 -6.13 -2.94 -5.29
N PRO A 267 -6.24 -2.85 -6.62
CA PRO A 267 -7.46 -2.34 -7.25
C PRO A 267 -8.64 -3.26 -6.93
N PRO A 268 -9.84 -2.72 -6.63
CA PRO A 268 -11.03 -3.51 -6.30
C PRO A 268 -11.45 -4.44 -7.45
N ASP A 269 -11.30 -3.98 -8.70
CA ASP A 269 -11.56 -4.79 -9.90
C ASP A 269 -10.44 -5.79 -10.21
N GLY A 270 -9.34 -5.77 -9.43
CA GLY A 270 -8.12 -6.49 -9.71
C GLY A 270 -7.36 -5.93 -10.90
N TYR A 271 -6.47 -6.75 -11.47
CA TYR A 271 -5.68 -6.37 -12.64
C TYR A 271 -6.56 -6.03 -13.84
N GLN A 272 -6.27 -4.90 -14.46
CA GLN A 272 -6.98 -4.42 -15.64
C GLN A 272 -6.09 -4.50 -16.87
N LYS A 273 -6.69 -4.73 -18.03
CA LYS A 273 -6.01 -4.55 -19.32
C LYS A 273 -6.43 -3.22 -19.92
N LYS A 274 -5.47 -2.33 -20.14
CA LYS A 274 -5.72 -1.00 -20.70
C LYS A 274 -5.01 -0.81 -22.04
N ALA A 275 -5.69 -0.13 -22.95
CA ALA A 275 -5.14 0.32 -24.22
C ALA A 275 -5.30 1.84 -24.32
N VAL A 276 -4.30 2.50 -24.88
CA VAL A 276 -4.31 3.92 -25.19
C VAL A 276 -4.75 4.10 -26.62
N ARG A 277 -5.68 5.03 -26.83
CA ARG A 277 -6.08 5.47 -28.16
C ARG A 277 -5.12 6.54 -28.67
N LEU A 278 -4.50 6.28 -29.81
CA LEU A 278 -3.69 7.24 -30.55
C LEU A 278 -4.60 7.97 -31.55
N GLU A 279 -4.58 9.29 -31.55
CA GLU A 279 -5.32 10.11 -32.52
C GLU A 279 -4.35 11.10 -33.17
N ASN A 280 -4.10 10.93 -34.48
CA ASN A 280 -3.13 11.72 -35.25
C ASN A 280 -1.76 11.83 -34.55
N PHE A 281 -1.28 10.72 -33.96
CA PHE A 281 0.02 10.69 -33.28
C PHE A 281 1.14 10.84 -34.32
N PRO A 282 2.04 11.82 -34.20
CA PRO A 282 3.05 12.10 -35.22
C PRO A 282 4.06 10.95 -35.31
N VAL A 283 4.44 10.58 -36.54
CA VAL A 283 5.40 9.51 -36.83
C VAL A 283 6.34 9.90 -37.95
N GLN A 284 7.47 9.20 -38.08
CA GLN A 284 8.31 9.35 -39.26
C GLN A 284 7.69 8.61 -40.44
N VAL A 285 7.68 9.23 -41.61
CA VAL A 285 7.32 8.59 -42.88
C VAL A 285 8.57 8.36 -43.72
N ARG A 286 8.80 7.12 -44.16
CA ARG A 286 9.89 6.79 -45.10
C ARG A 286 9.35 5.90 -46.22
N ASN A 287 9.66 6.25 -47.46
CA ASN A 287 9.24 5.49 -48.65
C ASN A 287 7.72 5.21 -48.71
N GLY A 288 6.90 6.15 -48.21
CA GLY A 288 5.44 6.00 -48.17
C GLY A 288 4.91 5.12 -47.02
N GLU A 289 5.75 4.75 -46.05
CA GLU A 289 5.37 3.96 -44.89
C GLU A 289 5.52 4.77 -43.60
N CYS A 290 4.57 4.64 -42.68
CA CYS A 290 4.71 5.14 -41.31
C CYS A 290 5.64 4.23 -40.51
N ILE A 291 6.51 4.82 -39.68
CA ILE A 291 7.37 4.10 -38.75
C ILE A 291 6.92 4.35 -37.31
N TYR A 292 6.50 3.30 -36.61
CA TYR A 292 6.09 3.36 -35.21
C TYR A 292 6.75 2.24 -34.42
N LYS A 293 7.51 2.59 -33.37
CA LYS A 293 8.25 1.64 -32.51
C LYS A 293 9.01 0.56 -33.31
N GLU A 294 9.78 1.01 -34.29
CA GLU A 294 10.64 0.18 -35.18
C GLU A 294 9.89 -0.65 -36.24
N GLU A 295 8.56 -0.61 -36.28
CA GLU A 295 7.75 -1.27 -37.32
C GLU A 295 7.41 -0.29 -38.44
N SER A 296 7.50 -0.73 -39.70
CA SER A 296 7.07 0.05 -40.88
C SER A 296 5.80 -0.53 -41.51
N PHE A 297 4.87 0.35 -41.90
CA PHE A 297 3.60 -0.07 -42.53
C PHE A 297 2.96 1.05 -43.35
N GLN A 298 2.27 0.67 -44.43
CA GLN A 298 1.67 1.63 -45.39
C GLN A 298 0.26 2.09 -45.01
N TYR A 299 -0.62 1.16 -44.59
CA TYR A 299 -2.04 1.46 -44.39
C TYR A 299 -2.49 1.13 -42.98
N SER A 300 -2.41 -0.15 -42.60
CA SER A 300 -2.79 -0.61 -41.27
C SER A 300 -1.79 -1.64 -40.77
N LEU A 301 -1.46 -1.56 -39.48
CA LEU A 301 -0.65 -2.54 -38.78
C LEU A 301 -1.48 -3.15 -37.66
N MET A 302 -1.77 -4.43 -37.79
CA MET A 302 -2.43 -5.23 -36.75
C MET A 302 -1.49 -6.37 -36.37
N THR A 303 -0.93 -6.33 -35.17
CA THR A 303 0.01 -7.36 -34.69
C THR A 303 -0.40 -7.83 -33.30
N SER A 304 -0.64 -9.13 -33.15
CA SER A 304 -0.89 -9.74 -31.83
C SER A 304 0.40 -9.82 -31.00
N THR A 305 1.55 -9.98 -31.66
CA THR A 305 2.87 -10.11 -31.02
C THR A 305 3.34 -8.82 -30.33
N LYS A 306 3.12 -7.66 -30.97
CA LYS A 306 3.42 -6.34 -30.38
C LYS A 306 2.18 -5.66 -29.79
N CYS A 307 1.01 -6.25 -30.00
CA CYS A 307 -0.29 -5.78 -29.53
C CYS A 307 -0.60 -4.35 -29.99
N PHE A 308 -0.66 -4.16 -31.32
CA PHE A 308 -0.99 -2.89 -31.97
C PHE A 308 -2.19 -3.04 -32.90
N GLU A 309 -3.00 -1.99 -32.97
CA GLU A 309 -4.04 -1.79 -33.98
C GLU A 309 -3.91 -0.36 -34.50
N LEU A 310 -3.12 -0.14 -35.55
CA LEU A 310 -2.75 1.19 -36.05
C LEU A 310 -3.17 1.38 -37.51
N THR A 311 -3.52 2.61 -37.85
CA THR A 311 -3.76 3.09 -39.21
C THR A 311 -2.81 4.25 -39.50
N CYS A 312 -2.10 4.19 -40.61
CA CYS A 312 -1.16 5.20 -41.08
C CYS A 312 -1.85 6.22 -41.99
N ASP A 313 -1.68 7.51 -41.69
CA ASP A 313 -2.01 8.62 -42.58
C ASP A 313 -0.70 9.26 -43.06
N VAL A 314 -0.17 8.71 -44.16
CA VAL A 314 1.09 9.15 -44.78
C VAL A 314 1.07 10.65 -45.10
N ARG A 315 -0.09 11.19 -45.51
CA ARG A 315 -0.22 12.60 -45.89
C ARG A 315 -0.10 13.54 -44.70
N LYS A 316 -0.55 13.09 -43.53
CA LYS A 316 -0.46 13.85 -42.27
C LYS A 316 0.74 13.46 -41.42
N GLU A 317 1.58 12.54 -41.90
CA GLU A 317 2.72 11.99 -41.17
C GLU A 317 2.32 11.53 -39.76
N SER A 318 1.18 10.81 -39.67
CA SER A 318 0.59 10.47 -38.38
C SER A 318 -0.05 9.09 -38.37
N VAL A 319 -0.24 8.52 -37.17
CA VAL A 319 -0.97 7.28 -36.94
C VAL A 319 -2.17 7.50 -36.03
N THR A 320 -3.23 6.74 -36.28
CA THR A 320 -4.42 6.67 -35.41
C THR A 320 -4.71 5.20 -35.10
N GLY A 321 -5.10 4.88 -33.87
CA GLY A 321 -5.32 3.49 -33.50
C GLY A 321 -5.32 3.24 -32.00
N LYS A 322 -5.00 2.00 -31.61
CA LYS A 322 -4.86 1.57 -30.22
C LYS A 322 -3.54 0.84 -30.02
N THR A 323 -2.95 1.06 -28.85
CA THR A 323 -1.72 0.40 -28.40
C THR A 323 -1.80 0.17 -26.89
N CYS A 324 -1.01 -0.75 -26.36
CA CYS A 324 -0.93 -0.92 -24.91
C CYS A 324 -0.23 0.27 -24.25
N LEU A 325 -0.43 0.42 -22.93
CA LEU A 325 0.36 1.37 -22.14
C LEU A 325 1.83 0.96 -22.22
N ASP A 326 2.68 1.87 -22.69
CA ASP A 326 4.13 1.74 -22.60
C ASP A 326 4.67 2.43 -21.34
N THR A 327 5.98 2.38 -21.13
CA THR A 327 6.66 2.97 -19.96
C THR A 327 6.25 4.41 -19.71
N MET A 328 6.16 5.24 -20.77
CA MET A 328 5.75 6.64 -20.63
C MET A 328 4.30 6.74 -20.15
N HIS A 329 3.39 5.94 -20.69
CA HIS A 329 2.00 5.93 -20.23
C HIS A 329 1.86 5.38 -18.81
N LEU A 330 2.61 4.33 -18.46
CA LEU A 330 2.63 3.75 -17.11
C LEU A 330 3.09 4.80 -16.09
N GLU A 331 4.23 5.45 -16.32
CA GLU A 331 4.74 6.53 -15.46
C GLU A 331 3.77 7.71 -15.37
N ARG A 332 3.20 8.11 -16.51
CA ARG A 332 2.23 9.20 -16.59
C ARG A 332 1.03 8.94 -15.69
N PHE A 333 0.45 7.76 -15.84
CA PHE A 333 -0.75 7.35 -15.11
C PHE A 333 -0.46 6.73 -13.73
N GLY A 334 0.81 6.68 -13.31
CA GLY A 334 1.21 6.00 -12.08
C GLY A 334 0.83 4.52 -12.05
N CYS A 335 0.65 3.91 -13.22
CA CYS A 335 0.32 2.50 -13.36
C CYS A 335 1.58 1.63 -13.31
N VAL A 336 1.43 0.41 -12.83
CA VAL A 336 2.48 -0.61 -12.86
C VAL A 336 2.00 -1.82 -13.65
N ALA A 337 2.84 -2.30 -14.57
CA ALA A 337 2.59 -3.54 -15.27
C ALA A 337 2.88 -4.74 -14.35
N VAL A 338 1.95 -5.68 -14.26
CA VAL A 338 2.00 -6.80 -13.30
C VAL A 338 2.55 -8.09 -13.93
N SER A 339 2.66 -8.13 -15.26
CA SER A 339 3.01 -9.35 -15.98
C SER A 339 4.48 -9.40 -16.39
N GLU A 340 5.21 -10.37 -15.84
CA GLU A 340 6.47 -10.93 -16.38
C GLU A 340 6.32 -12.34 -17.01
N GLN A 341 5.12 -12.87 -17.24
CA GLN A 341 4.99 -14.22 -17.79
C GLN A 341 4.57 -14.24 -19.26
N ASP A 342 5.45 -14.84 -20.06
CA ASP A 342 5.41 -15.27 -21.47
C ASP A 342 4.18 -16.12 -21.87
N LYS A 343 2.98 -15.78 -21.42
CA LYS A 343 1.76 -16.37 -21.99
C LYS A 343 1.52 -15.70 -23.31
N HIS A 344 1.56 -16.50 -24.38
CA HIS A 344 1.17 -16.11 -25.75
C HIS A 344 -0.07 -15.21 -25.71
N ARG A 345 0.15 -13.90 -25.81
CA ARG A 345 -0.92 -12.91 -25.79
C ARG A 345 -1.58 -12.95 -27.15
N THR A 346 -2.73 -13.60 -27.23
CA THR A 346 -3.54 -13.65 -28.44
C THR A 346 -4.56 -12.51 -28.43
N GLY A 347 -4.99 -12.07 -29.62
CA GLY A 347 -5.98 -10.99 -29.76
C GLY A 347 -5.37 -9.62 -30.08
N PHE A 348 -6.19 -8.58 -29.88
CA PHE A 348 -5.90 -7.18 -30.16
C PHE A 348 -6.07 -6.32 -28.90
N PRO A 349 -5.51 -5.09 -28.83
CA PRO A 349 -5.71 -4.22 -27.68
C PRO A 349 -7.21 -4.03 -27.33
N PRO A 350 -7.61 -4.17 -26.06
CA PRO A 350 -6.77 -4.33 -24.86
C PRO A 350 -6.40 -5.78 -24.51
N ASP A 351 -6.96 -6.80 -25.17
CA ASP A 351 -6.87 -8.20 -24.74
C ASP A 351 -5.44 -8.76 -24.75
N CYS A 352 -4.61 -8.33 -25.71
CA CYS A 352 -3.19 -8.70 -25.77
C CYS A 352 -2.28 -7.79 -24.93
N CYS A 353 -2.83 -6.82 -24.18
CA CYS A 353 -2.04 -5.93 -23.35
C CYS A 353 -1.61 -6.59 -22.03
N PRO A 354 -0.48 -6.14 -21.44
CA PRO A 354 -0.11 -6.58 -20.10
C PRO A 354 -1.21 -6.18 -19.12
N ASP A 355 -1.40 -7.02 -18.12
CA ASP A 355 -2.15 -6.68 -16.92
C ASP A 355 -1.45 -5.50 -16.24
N VAL A 356 -2.22 -4.47 -15.89
CA VAL A 356 -1.76 -3.28 -15.19
C VAL A 356 -2.59 -3.04 -13.93
N VAL A 357 -1.94 -2.48 -12.94
CA VAL A 357 -2.57 -1.86 -11.76
C VAL A 357 -2.38 -0.37 -11.91
N CYS A 358 -3.48 0.37 -11.91
CA CYS A 358 -3.45 1.83 -11.99
C CYS A 358 -4.15 2.40 -10.77
N PRO A 359 -3.67 3.52 -10.20
CA PRO A 359 -4.46 4.29 -9.25
C PRO A 359 -5.76 4.70 -9.92
N ASP A 360 -6.83 4.75 -9.13
CA ASP A 360 -8.04 5.44 -9.55
C ASP A 360 -7.70 6.93 -9.65
N MET A 361 -7.58 7.37 -10.89
CA MET A 361 -7.30 8.76 -11.18
C MET A 361 -8.51 9.40 -11.82
N THR A 362 -9.01 10.44 -11.16
CA THR A 362 -9.93 11.38 -11.78
C THR A 362 -9.11 12.35 -12.63
N VAL A 363 -9.45 12.36 -13.92
CA VAL A 363 -8.86 13.26 -14.90
C VAL A 363 -9.83 14.39 -15.15
N ASP A 364 -9.55 15.54 -14.57
CA ASP A 364 -10.30 16.76 -14.87
C ASP A 364 -9.56 17.59 -15.91
N ASN A 365 -10.27 17.91 -16.98
CA ASN A 365 -9.77 18.84 -17.99
C ASN A 365 -9.89 20.26 -17.44
N GLY A 366 -8.76 20.89 -17.15
CA GLY A 366 -8.71 22.29 -16.77
C GLY A 366 -8.92 23.22 -17.97
N THR A 367 -9.54 24.37 -17.72
CA THR A 367 -9.53 25.53 -18.62
C THR A 367 -8.25 26.34 -18.42
N PHE A 368 -7.75 26.99 -19.49
CA PHE A 368 -6.53 27.79 -19.44
C PHE A 368 -6.82 29.27 -19.57
N ALA A 369 -6.04 30.06 -18.84
CA ALA A 369 -5.86 31.46 -19.13
C ALA A 369 -4.54 31.63 -19.88
N LEU A 370 -4.62 32.01 -21.16
CA LEU A 370 -3.45 32.50 -21.89
C LEU A 370 -3.28 33.98 -21.54
N THR A 371 -2.15 34.34 -20.96
CA THR A 371 -1.79 35.74 -20.73
C THR A 371 -0.45 36.05 -21.38
N THR A 372 -0.34 37.23 -22.00
CA THR A 372 0.92 37.72 -22.53
C THR A 372 1.54 38.67 -21.52
N ARG A 373 2.79 38.38 -21.12
CA ARG A 373 3.55 39.17 -20.15
C ARG A 373 4.79 39.73 -20.81
N LYS A 374 5.32 40.84 -20.30
CA LYS A 374 6.58 41.40 -20.77
C LYS A 374 7.73 40.57 -20.19
N ALA A 375 8.71 40.19 -21.02
CA ALA A 375 9.94 39.59 -20.51
C ALA A 375 10.74 40.64 -19.72
N ALA A 376 11.38 40.24 -18.63
CA ALA A 376 12.27 41.10 -17.85
C ALA A 376 13.48 41.53 -18.70
N SER A 377 14.01 40.61 -19.51
CA SER A 377 15.00 40.88 -20.55
C SER A 377 14.91 39.82 -21.65
N VAL A 378 15.43 40.17 -22.84
CA VAL A 378 15.62 39.23 -23.95
C VAL A 378 17.01 39.41 -24.52
N THR A 379 17.78 38.33 -24.54
CA THR A 379 19.16 38.32 -25.06
C THR A 379 19.38 37.05 -25.85
N ASN A 380 19.80 37.13 -27.12
CA ASN A 380 20.08 35.96 -27.97
C ASN A 380 18.96 34.88 -27.96
N GLU A 381 17.71 35.32 -28.15
CA GLU A 381 16.50 34.47 -28.12
C GLU A 381 16.19 33.79 -26.77
N VAL A 382 16.86 34.21 -25.70
CA VAL A 382 16.58 33.79 -24.33
C VAL A 382 15.75 34.86 -23.64
N CYS A 383 14.59 34.49 -23.10
CA CYS A 383 13.78 35.36 -22.25
C CYS A 383 14.13 35.16 -20.77
N THR A 384 14.08 36.23 -20.00
CA THR A 384 14.05 36.19 -18.53
C THR A 384 12.65 36.52 -18.03
N TYR A 385 12.05 35.64 -17.23
CA TYR A 385 10.73 35.82 -16.63
C TYR A 385 10.68 35.16 -15.25
N LYS A 386 10.18 35.88 -14.24
CA LYS A 386 10.19 35.49 -12.81
C LYS A 386 11.56 34.92 -12.38
N ASP A 387 12.63 35.68 -12.66
CA ASP A 387 14.03 35.35 -12.34
C ASP A 387 14.59 34.07 -12.96
N ARG A 388 13.93 33.52 -14.00
CA ARG A 388 14.37 32.33 -14.71
C ARG A 388 14.65 32.64 -16.18
N HIS A 389 15.75 32.08 -16.68
CA HIS A 389 16.19 32.19 -18.07
C HIS A 389 15.71 30.97 -18.85
N PHE A 390 15.17 31.16 -20.05
CA PHE A 390 14.73 30.06 -20.91
C PHE A 390 14.66 30.46 -22.39
N ARG A 391 14.86 29.49 -23.28
CA ARG A 391 14.71 29.61 -24.73
C ARG A 391 13.53 28.76 -25.18
N GLY A 392 12.74 29.27 -26.13
CA GLY A 392 11.56 28.58 -26.62
C GLY A 392 10.50 28.45 -25.53
N THR A 393 10.10 27.22 -25.22
CA THR A 393 9.02 26.96 -24.26
C THR A 393 9.52 26.19 -23.04
N LYS A 394 9.10 26.59 -21.83
CA LYS A 394 9.45 25.98 -20.54
C LYS A 394 8.20 25.70 -19.70
N SER A 395 8.08 24.48 -19.19
CA SER A 395 7.02 24.10 -18.25
C SER A 395 7.47 24.29 -16.80
N ILE A 396 6.60 24.80 -15.94
CA ILE A 396 6.82 25.02 -14.52
C ILE A 396 5.70 24.33 -13.73
N SER A 397 5.97 23.08 -13.35
CA SER A 397 5.00 22.22 -12.65
C SER A 397 4.52 22.79 -11.32
N SER A 398 5.39 23.45 -10.56
CA SER A 398 5.08 23.96 -9.21
C SER A 398 3.98 25.04 -9.18
N VAL A 399 3.70 25.70 -10.31
CA VAL A 399 2.66 26.75 -10.42
C VAL A 399 1.71 26.52 -11.59
N CYS A 400 1.74 25.34 -12.22
CA CYS A 400 0.94 25.02 -13.39
C CYS A 400 1.03 26.09 -14.51
N GLU A 401 2.25 26.45 -14.91
CA GLU A 401 2.47 27.42 -15.98
C GLU A 401 3.32 26.83 -17.12
N LEU A 402 2.94 27.11 -18.36
CA LEU A 402 3.76 26.90 -19.55
C LEU A 402 4.17 28.27 -20.10
N TRP A 403 5.47 28.52 -20.19
CA TRP A 403 6.03 29.79 -20.66
C TRP A 403 6.59 29.63 -22.06
N THR A 404 6.17 30.45 -23.01
CA THR A 404 6.74 30.53 -24.35
C THR A 404 7.38 31.90 -24.56
N CYS A 405 8.67 31.91 -24.83
CA CYS A 405 9.42 33.12 -25.12
C CYS A 405 9.12 33.59 -26.55
N ILE A 406 8.75 34.86 -26.71
CA ILE A 406 8.58 35.53 -28.00
C ILE A 406 9.64 36.64 -28.10
N PRO A 407 10.85 36.32 -28.61
CA PRO A 407 11.96 37.26 -28.59
C PRO A 407 11.68 38.55 -29.36
N GLN A 408 10.96 38.44 -30.49
CA GLN A 408 10.70 39.55 -31.41
C GLN A 408 9.85 40.66 -30.75
N SER A 409 8.88 40.28 -29.92
CA SER A 409 8.01 41.22 -29.20
C SER A 409 8.48 41.52 -27.78
N ARG A 410 9.58 40.90 -27.32
CA ARG A 410 10.06 40.95 -25.92
C ARG A 410 8.98 40.54 -24.92
N GLN A 411 8.21 39.51 -25.27
CA GLN A 411 7.12 38.99 -24.47
C GLN A 411 7.33 37.53 -24.10
N VAL A 412 6.60 37.11 -23.06
CA VAL A 412 6.42 35.72 -22.68
C VAL A 412 4.92 35.44 -22.69
N GLU A 413 4.50 34.50 -23.52
CA GLU A 413 3.18 33.90 -23.40
C GLU A 413 3.18 32.94 -22.22
N VAL A 414 2.26 33.14 -21.28
CA VAL A 414 2.09 32.34 -20.08
C VAL A 414 0.73 31.70 -20.19
N LEU A 415 0.73 30.38 -20.41
CA LEU A 415 -0.46 29.57 -20.29
C LEU A 415 -0.51 29.06 -18.85
N SER A 416 -1.44 29.60 -18.06
CA SER A 416 -1.68 29.18 -16.68
C SER A 416 -2.98 28.38 -16.60
N CYS A 417 -2.99 27.37 -15.75
CA CYS A 417 -4.21 26.67 -15.35
C CYS A 417 -5.12 27.69 -14.64
N GLN A 418 -6.42 27.73 -14.97
CA GLN A 418 -7.32 28.69 -14.33
C GLN A 418 -7.28 28.49 -12.81
N GLU A 419 -7.27 29.58 -12.04
CA GLU A 419 -7.22 29.57 -10.58
C GLU A 419 -8.48 28.87 -10.00
N THR A 420 -8.55 27.54 -10.04
CA THR A 420 -9.23 26.83 -8.97
C THR A 420 -8.33 27.00 -7.75
N MET A 421 -8.69 27.96 -6.88
CA MET A 421 -8.07 28.19 -5.57
C MET A 421 -8.15 26.97 -4.63
N GLU A 422 -8.69 25.86 -5.09
CA GLU A 422 -8.56 24.59 -4.40
C GLU A 422 -7.08 24.20 -4.43
N LYS A 423 -6.45 24.25 -3.25
CA LYS A 423 -5.20 23.54 -3.02
C LYS A 423 -5.36 22.16 -3.65
N LEU A 424 -4.49 21.82 -4.60
CA LEU A 424 -4.38 20.44 -5.05
C LEU A 424 -4.33 19.57 -3.79
N GLY A 425 -5.19 18.55 -3.74
CA GLY A 425 -5.02 17.50 -2.73
C GLY A 425 -3.59 16.99 -2.80
N GLU A 426 -3.09 16.48 -1.67
CA GLU A 426 -1.69 16.02 -1.53
C GLU A 426 -1.26 15.02 -2.63
N TYR A 427 -2.22 14.38 -3.29
CA TYR A 427 -2.03 13.37 -4.33
C TYR A 427 -2.47 13.81 -5.74
N CYS A 428 -2.78 15.08 -5.95
CA CYS A 428 -3.08 15.62 -7.28
C CYS A 428 -1.86 16.30 -7.90
N LYS A 429 -1.64 16.10 -9.21
CA LYS A 429 -0.62 16.81 -10.00
C LYS A 429 -1.20 17.37 -11.29
N TRP A 430 -0.72 18.52 -11.71
CA TRP A 430 -1.02 19.06 -13.03
C TRP A 430 -0.02 18.57 -14.08
N GLU A 431 -0.52 18.21 -15.26
CA GLU A 431 0.32 17.83 -16.40
C GLU A 431 -0.09 18.55 -17.68
N PHE A 432 0.89 19.15 -18.38
CA PHE A 432 0.69 19.77 -19.70
C PHE A 432 1.00 18.77 -20.82
N SER A 433 0.05 18.53 -21.72
CA SER A 433 0.28 17.75 -22.94
C SER A 433 0.15 18.62 -24.18
N ARG A 434 1.14 18.58 -25.08
CA ARG A 434 1.12 19.32 -26.36
C ARG A 434 0.40 18.58 -27.50
N HIS A 435 -0.12 17.38 -27.27
CA HIS A 435 -0.63 16.55 -28.37
C HIS A 435 -1.97 17.02 -28.98
N LYS A 436 -2.64 17.98 -28.34
CA LYS A 436 -3.73 18.76 -28.94
C LYS A 436 -3.50 20.20 -28.54
N SER A 437 -3.90 21.16 -29.38
CA SER A 437 -3.73 22.61 -29.21
C SER A 437 -4.34 23.22 -27.94
N THR A 438 -4.86 22.40 -27.03
CA THR A 438 -5.49 22.76 -25.77
C THR A 438 -5.75 21.44 -25.05
N VAL A 439 -5.08 21.18 -23.92
CA VAL A 439 -5.56 20.42 -22.73
C VAL A 439 -4.35 20.18 -21.81
N SER A 440 -4.47 20.66 -20.59
CA SER A 440 -3.71 20.14 -19.44
C SER A 440 -4.66 19.26 -18.65
N THR A 441 -4.11 18.17 -18.16
CA THR A 441 -4.81 17.12 -17.45
C THR A 441 -4.48 17.31 -15.98
N LEU A 442 -5.48 17.63 -15.14
CA LEU A 442 -5.34 17.43 -13.71
C LEU A 442 -5.40 15.93 -13.48
N LEU A 443 -4.32 15.35 -12.99
CA LEU A 443 -4.31 13.97 -12.53
C LEU A 443 -4.51 14.03 -11.02
N CYS A 444 -5.74 13.87 -10.57
CA CYS A 444 -6.00 13.60 -9.17
C CYS A 444 -5.96 12.10 -8.98
N LYS A 445 -4.98 11.60 -8.22
CA LYS A 445 -5.20 10.31 -7.56
C LYS A 445 -6.32 10.59 -6.56
N GLU A 446 -7.52 10.07 -6.81
CA GLU A 446 -8.41 9.85 -5.66
C GLU A 446 -7.62 8.98 -4.69
N GLY A 447 -7.81 9.22 -3.40
CA GLY A 447 -7.08 8.52 -2.36
C GLY A 447 -7.19 7.02 -2.59
N VAL A 448 -6.20 6.45 -3.29
CA VAL A 448 -5.72 5.12 -3.00
C VAL A 448 -5.51 5.20 -1.52
N SER A 449 -6.31 4.47 -0.74
CA SER A 449 -6.03 4.22 0.67
C SER A 449 -4.59 3.80 0.72
N LEU A 450 -3.71 4.77 1.00
CA LEU A 450 -2.33 4.55 1.30
C LEU A 450 -2.42 3.64 2.50
N LEU A 451 -1.90 2.44 2.34
CA LEU A 451 -1.90 1.39 3.36
C LEU A 451 -1.02 1.76 4.57
N LEU A 452 -0.81 3.06 4.80
CA LEU A 452 0.01 3.71 5.80
C LEU A 452 -0.58 5.10 6.09
N GLN A 453 -1.74 5.15 6.73
CA GLN A 453 -2.01 6.21 7.71
C GLN A 453 -1.88 5.59 9.10
N HIS A 454 -0.73 5.84 9.72
CA HIS A 454 -0.51 5.75 11.15
C HIS A 454 -0.03 7.10 11.66
#